data_AF-K1QRL8-F1
#
_entry.id   AF-K1QRL8-F1
#
_cell.length_a   1.000
_cell.length_b   1.000
_cell.length_c   1.000
_cell.angle_alpha   90.00
_cell.angle_beta   90.00
_cell.angle_gamma   90.00
#
_symmetry.space_group_name_H-M   'P 1'
#
loop_
_entity.id
_entity.type
_entity.pdbx_description
1 polymer ?
#
loop_
_entity_poly.entity_id
_entity_poly.type
_entity_poly.pdbx_seq_one_letter_code
_entity_poly.pdbx_strand_id
1 'polypeptide(L)'
;MASADNSNPQETVVDGDHEEKDQNQTAEQTEPERTEDEKRVRTLTNKGKELYENEVQKYSTKIDKIWNEIEHIPSEIEKIGNDIKAPSALASNLDDMGKKYEKENKIFFEYLTRTNTSESQKELDSQKATFDKGKDIIQNLRKRIRDSRMEITESVSKSLQGTMSSSVSSMLFKKHMEA
;
A
#
# COMPACT_ATOMS: atom_id res chain seq x y z
N MET A 1 64.47 -94.92 -31.80
CA MET A 1 63.32 -94.71 -30.89
C MET A 1 62.67 -93.40 -31.30
N ALA A 2 61.41 -93.46 -31.78
CA ALA A 2 60.43 -92.41 -32.11
C ALA A 2 60.95 -91.15 -32.86
N SER A 3 60.80 -91.05 -34.20
CA SER A 3 59.64 -90.53 -34.98
C SER A 3 59.47 -89.00 -34.81
N ALA A 4 59.88 -88.17 -35.79
CA ALA A 4 59.10 -87.71 -36.97
C ALA A 4 57.97 -86.73 -36.56
N ASP A 5 57.63 -85.61 -37.20
CA ASP A 5 58.07 -84.89 -38.40
C ASP A 5 57.23 -83.58 -38.43
N ASN A 6 57.74 -82.54 -39.10
CA ASN A 6 57.03 -81.54 -39.90
C ASN A 6 55.95 -80.54 -39.38
N SER A 7 55.97 -79.40 -40.09
CA SER A 7 54.84 -78.58 -40.56
C SER A 7 54.29 -77.39 -39.74
N ASN A 8 54.66 -76.19 -40.25
CA ASN A 8 53.93 -74.94 -40.54
C ASN A 8 52.37 -74.96 -40.57
N PRO A 9 51.71 -73.83 -40.94
CA PRO A 9 51.22 -72.64 -40.20
C PRO A 9 49.66 -72.63 -40.10
N GLN A 10 49.01 -71.55 -39.61
CA GLN A 10 47.73 -70.94 -40.12
C GLN A 10 47.55 -69.57 -39.40
N GLU A 11 47.52 -68.40 -40.05
CA GLU A 11 46.43 -67.79 -40.85
C GLU A 11 45.05 -67.77 -40.17
N THR A 12 44.60 -66.58 -39.76
CA THR A 12 43.20 -66.14 -39.94
C THR A 12 43.19 -64.66 -40.35
N VAL A 13 42.67 -64.47 -41.56
CA VAL A 13 42.37 -63.25 -42.31
C VAL A 13 40.95 -62.77 -41.93
N VAL A 14 40.53 -61.65 -42.54
CA VAL A 14 39.17 -61.18 -42.87
C VAL A 14 38.76 -59.97 -42.01
N ASP A 15 38.93 -58.73 -42.50
CA ASP A 15 38.02 -57.97 -43.41
C ASP A 15 36.59 -57.89 -42.83
N GLY A 16 35.83 -56.80 -42.81
CA GLY A 16 35.85 -55.48 -43.40
C GLY A 16 34.43 -54.91 -43.22
N ASP A 17 34.30 -53.60 -43.42
CA ASP A 17 33.08 -52.86 -43.78
C ASP A 17 32.01 -52.40 -42.76
N HIS A 18 31.87 -51.07 -42.78
CA HIS A 18 30.66 -50.23 -42.96
C HIS A 18 29.94 -49.56 -41.76
N GLU A 19 29.92 -48.22 -41.90
CA GLU A 19 28.82 -47.26 -41.70
C GLU A 19 28.45 -46.63 -40.32
N GLU A 20 28.51 -45.28 -40.35
CA GLU A 20 27.59 -44.26 -39.79
C GLU A 20 27.21 -44.25 -38.29
N LYS A 21 27.59 -43.18 -37.56
CA LYS A 21 26.76 -41.98 -37.28
C LYS A 21 27.31 -41.08 -36.16
N ASP A 22 27.04 -39.78 -36.33
CA ASP A 22 27.22 -38.62 -35.44
C ASP A 22 26.94 -38.83 -33.94
N GLN A 23 27.70 -38.12 -33.08
CA GLN A 23 27.17 -37.07 -32.18
C GLN A 23 28.24 -36.42 -31.27
N ASN A 24 28.62 -35.20 -31.63
CA ASN A 24 28.63 -33.96 -30.83
C ASN A 24 28.93 -34.04 -29.31
N GLN A 25 30.08 -33.50 -28.86
CA GLN A 25 30.34 -33.16 -27.44
C GLN A 25 30.41 -31.64 -27.23
N THR A 26 29.63 -31.25 -26.23
CA THR A 26 29.10 -29.94 -25.85
C THR A 26 30.16 -28.97 -25.28
N ALA A 27 30.05 -27.71 -25.69
CA ALA A 27 30.76 -26.58 -25.11
C ALA A 27 30.25 -26.27 -23.68
N GLU A 28 31.16 -26.22 -22.71
CA GLU A 28 30.89 -25.69 -21.37
C GLU A 28 30.55 -24.20 -21.46
N GLN A 29 29.27 -23.86 -21.30
CA GLN A 29 28.85 -22.52 -20.93
C GLN A 29 28.72 -22.47 -19.41
N THR A 30 29.66 -21.77 -18.77
CA THR A 30 29.57 -21.35 -17.38
C THR A 30 28.35 -20.44 -17.22
N GLU A 31 27.28 -20.93 -16.58
CA GLU A 31 26.16 -20.09 -16.16
C GLU A 31 26.67 -19.04 -15.15
N PRO A 32 26.33 -17.75 -15.30
CA PRO A 32 26.59 -16.78 -14.25
C PRO A 32 25.68 -17.10 -13.05
N GLU A 33 26.31 -17.20 -11.88
CA GLU A 33 25.73 -17.33 -10.55
C GLU A 33 24.59 -16.30 -10.37
N ARG A 34 23.33 -16.79 -10.37
CA ARG A 34 22.18 -15.96 -10.03
C ARG A 34 22.21 -15.66 -8.53
N THR A 35 22.51 -14.41 -8.20
CA THR A 35 22.25 -13.85 -6.87
C THR A 35 20.77 -13.99 -6.53
N GLU A 36 20.47 -14.52 -5.34
CA GLU A 36 19.13 -14.95 -4.89
C GLU A 36 18.06 -13.84 -4.75
N ASP A 37 18.32 -12.60 -5.17
CA ASP A 37 17.43 -11.46 -4.92
C ASP A 37 16.61 -10.94 -6.12
N GLU A 38 16.76 -11.51 -7.32
CA GLU A 38 15.87 -11.16 -8.44
C GLU A 38 14.59 -12.02 -8.42
N LYS A 39 13.63 -11.65 -7.57
CA LYS A 39 12.27 -12.21 -7.62
C LYS A 39 11.73 -12.08 -9.05
N ARG A 40 11.63 -13.21 -9.75
CA ARG A 40 11.13 -13.30 -11.12
C ARG A 40 9.77 -12.61 -11.25
N VAL A 41 9.74 -11.50 -11.99
CA VAL A 41 8.50 -10.78 -12.33
C VAL A 41 7.65 -11.67 -13.24
N ARG A 42 6.37 -11.84 -12.93
CA ARG A 42 5.44 -12.65 -13.72
C ARG A 42 4.86 -11.84 -14.87
N THR A 43 4.63 -12.49 -16.00
CA THR A 43 3.87 -11.93 -17.13
C THR A 43 2.43 -12.44 -17.08
N LEU A 44 1.45 -11.54 -17.18
CA LEU A 44 0.03 -11.91 -17.16
C LEU A 44 -0.41 -12.50 -18.50
N THR A 45 -1.20 -13.57 -18.46
CA THR A 45 -1.99 -14.02 -19.61
C THR A 45 -3.20 -13.10 -19.80
N ASN A 46 -3.85 -13.11 -20.97
CA ASN A 46 -5.04 -12.26 -21.20
C ASN A 46 -6.13 -12.45 -20.14
N LYS A 47 -6.42 -13.70 -19.76
CA LYS A 47 -7.38 -14.02 -18.69
C LYS A 47 -6.86 -13.60 -17.31
N GLY A 48 -5.54 -13.71 -17.08
CA GLY A 48 -4.91 -13.21 -15.85
C GLY A 48 -4.99 -11.69 -15.71
N LYS A 49 -4.87 -10.97 -16.83
CA LYS A 49 -5.00 -9.51 -16.88
C LYS A 49 -6.41 -9.06 -16.51
N GLU A 50 -7.44 -9.69 -17.06
CA GLU A 50 -8.84 -9.39 -16.71
C GLU A 50 -9.13 -9.63 -15.22
N LEU A 51 -8.65 -10.74 -14.66
CA LEU A 51 -8.81 -11.02 -13.22
C LEU A 51 -8.06 -10.00 -12.36
N TYR A 52 -6.87 -9.58 -12.79
CA TYR A 52 -6.09 -8.55 -12.12
C TYR A 52 -6.81 -7.21 -12.11
N GLU A 53 -7.29 -6.76 -13.27
CA GLU A 53 -8.02 -5.50 -13.41
C GLU A 53 -9.30 -5.48 -12.55
N ASN A 54 -10.03 -6.59 -12.50
CA ASN A 54 -11.21 -6.74 -11.65
C ASN A 54 -10.90 -6.62 -10.15
N GLU A 55 -9.81 -7.25 -9.68
CA GLU A 55 -9.42 -7.14 -8.27
C GLU A 55 -8.89 -5.74 -7.93
N VAL A 56 -8.09 -5.12 -8.82
CA VAL A 56 -7.68 -3.71 -8.69
C VAL A 56 -8.91 -2.82 -8.54
N GLN A 57 -9.87 -2.93 -9.45
CA GLN A 57 -11.08 -2.10 -9.43
C GLN A 57 -11.90 -2.28 -8.14
N LYS A 58 -11.96 -3.51 -7.62
CA LYS A 58 -12.64 -3.83 -6.37
C LYS A 58 -11.96 -3.17 -5.16
N TYR A 59 -10.63 -3.18 -5.09
CA TYR A 59 -9.92 -2.48 -4.02
C TYR A 59 -10.07 -0.96 -4.15
N SER A 60 -9.88 -0.41 -5.35
CA SER A 60 -10.04 1.02 -5.63
C SER A 60 -11.43 1.52 -5.22
N THR A 61 -12.49 0.81 -5.61
CA THR A 61 -13.87 1.18 -5.25
C THR A 61 -14.10 1.23 -3.74
N LYS A 62 -13.47 0.34 -2.96
CA LYS A 62 -13.59 0.35 -1.49
C LYS A 62 -12.87 1.56 -0.89
N ILE A 63 -11.67 1.84 -1.39
CA ILE A 63 -10.85 2.97 -0.94
C ILE A 63 -11.57 4.28 -1.27
N ASP A 64 -12.10 4.41 -2.49
CA ASP A 64 -12.84 5.58 -2.96
C ASP A 64 -14.07 5.88 -2.11
N LYS A 65 -14.82 4.84 -1.70
CA LYS A 65 -15.97 5.03 -0.79
C LYS A 65 -15.56 5.66 0.54
N ILE A 66 -14.47 5.18 1.13
CA ILE A 66 -13.95 5.75 2.39
C ILE A 66 -13.46 7.18 2.15
N TRP A 67 -12.78 7.41 1.02
CA TRP A 67 -12.27 8.72 0.67
C TRP A 67 -13.39 9.75 0.48
N ASN A 68 -14.48 9.39 -0.20
CA ASN A 68 -15.65 10.26 -0.36
C ASN A 68 -16.26 10.69 0.98
N GLU A 69 -16.28 9.80 1.99
CA GLU A 69 -16.71 10.17 3.34
C GLU A 69 -15.74 11.17 3.99
N ILE A 70 -14.43 10.99 3.80
CA ILE A 70 -13.40 11.94 4.28
C ILE A 70 -13.53 13.30 3.58
N GLU A 71 -13.89 13.35 2.29
CA GLU A 71 -14.06 14.59 1.54
C GLU A 71 -15.21 15.49 2.07
N HIS A 72 -16.13 14.93 2.84
CA HIS A 72 -17.20 15.71 3.47
C HIS A 72 -16.76 16.41 4.78
N ILE A 73 -15.68 15.95 5.42
CA ILE A 73 -15.19 16.48 6.70
C ILE A 73 -14.90 18.00 6.66
N PRO A 74 -14.23 18.57 5.64
CA PRO A 74 -14.04 20.03 5.56
C PRO A 74 -15.33 20.83 5.68
N SER A 75 -16.40 20.36 5.02
CA SER A 75 -17.71 21.02 5.07
C SER A 75 -18.37 20.88 6.45
N GLU A 76 -18.12 19.77 7.15
CA GLU A 76 -18.61 19.59 8.51
C GLU A 76 -17.88 20.51 9.50
N ILE A 77 -16.56 20.70 9.35
CA ILE A 77 -15.77 21.64 10.17
C ILE A 77 -16.35 23.05 10.10
N GLU A 78 -16.71 23.52 8.89
CA GLU A 78 -17.28 24.85 8.68
C GLU A 78 -18.67 25.02 9.33
N LYS A 79 -19.38 23.91 9.57
CA LYS A 79 -20.73 23.91 10.15
C LYS A 79 -20.77 23.71 11.66
N ILE A 80 -19.62 23.51 12.32
CA ILE A 80 -19.54 23.21 13.76
C ILE A 80 -20.18 24.33 14.62
N GLY A 81 -20.09 25.59 14.19
CA GLY A 81 -20.66 26.73 14.93
C GLY A 81 -20.09 26.84 16.36
N ASN A 82 -20.98 26.99 17.34
CA ASN A 82 -20.62 27.14 18.77
C ASN A 82 -20.81 25.84 19.59
N ASP A 83 -21.07 24.69 18.95
CA ASP A 83 -21.23 23.43 19.67
C ASP A 83 -19.87 22.87 20.11
N ILE A 84 -19.61 22.91 21.42
CA ILE A 84 -18.37 22.42 22.03
C ILE A 84 -18.17 20.90 21.80
N LYS A 85 -19.24 20.11 21.63
CA LYS A 85 -19.15 18.66 21.48
C LYS A 85 -18.93 18.23 20.03
N ALA A 86 -19.39 19.01 19.06
CA ALA A 86 -19.29 18.70 17.63
C ALA A 86 -17.85 18.43 17.14
N PRO A 87 -16.81 19.21 17.51
CA PRO A 87 -15.44 18.89 17.11
C PRO A 87 -14.94 17.53 17.60
N SER A 88 -15.37 17.10 18.80
CA SER A 88 -14.93 15.83 19.37
C SER A 88 -15.57 14.64 18.67
N ALA A 89 -16.86 14.74 18.32
CA ALA A 89 -17.54 13.73 17.52
C ALA A 89 -16.92 13.64 16.11
N LEU A 90 -16.66 14.78 15.49
CA LEU A 90 -16.05 14.85 14.16
C LEU A 90 -14.64 14.28 14.13
N ALA A 91 -13.82 14.57 15.15
CA ALA A 91 -12.49 13.98 15.30
C ALA A 91 -12.54 12.46 15.40
N SER A 92 -13.45 11.92 16.23
CA SER A 92 -13.63 10.47 16.36
C SER A 92 -14.03 9.82 15.04
N ASN A 93 -14.95 10.44 14.29
CA ASN A 93 -15.38 9.95 12.98
C ASN A 93 -14.20 9.94 11.99
N LEU A 94 -13.47 11.05 11.89
CA LEU A 94 -12.28 11.15 11.02
C LEU A 94 -11.21 10.11 11.38
N ASP A 95 -11.00 9.83 12.67
CA ASP A 95 -10.05 8.82 13.12
C ASP A 95 -10.47 7.41 12.70
N ASP A 96 -11.75 7.07 12.80
CA ASP A 96 -12.25 5.76 12.37
C ASP A 96 -12.21 5.60 10.86
N MET A 97 -12.54 6.65 10.09
CA MET A 97 -12.36 6.66 8.65
C MET A 97 -10.89 6.54 8.24
N GLY A 98 -9.99 7.26 8.91
CA GLY A 98 -8.55 7.17 8.68
C GLY A 98 -8.02 5.75 8.90
N LYS A 99 -8.43 5.08 9.99
CA LYS A 99 -8.06 3.67 10.24
C LYS A 99 -8.61 2.73 9.16
N LYS A 100 -9.85 2.92 8.71
CA LYS A 100 -10.44 2.12 7.62
C LYS A 100 -9.66 2.33 6.31
N TYR A 101 -9.35 3.58 5.99
CA TYR A 101 -8.57 3.95 4.81
C TYR A 101 -7.19 3.28 4.81
N GLU A 102 -6.46 3.36 5.93
CA GLU A 102 -5.16 2.69 6.10
C GLU A 102 -5.26 1.18 5.96
N LYS A 103 -6.28 0.57 6.57
CA LYS A 103 -6.50 -0.88 6.51
C LYS A 103 -6.74 -1.36 5.08
N GLU A 104 -7.66 -0.74 4.34
CA GLU A 104 -7.98 -1.17 2.98
C GLU A 104 -6.79 -0.95 2.02
N ASN A 105 -6.07 0.17 2.15
CA ASN A 105 -4.83 0.40 1.39
C ASN A 105 -3.78 -0.67 1.69
N LYS A 106 -3.58 -1.06 2.96
CA LYS A 106 -2.64 -2.13 3.31
C LYS A 106 -3.00 -3.45 2.64
N ILE A 107 -4.28 -3.84 2.66
CA ILE A 107 -4.74 -5.07 2.00
C ILE A 107 -4.47 -4.97 0.49
N PHE A 108 -4.72 -3.81 -0.12
CA PHE A 108 -4.47 -3.61 -1.54
C PHE A 108 -2.97 -3.70 -1.88
N PHE A 109 -2.11 -3.09 -1.07
CA PHE A 109 -0.66 -3.20 -1.24
C PHE A 109 -0.16 -4.64 -1.12
N GLU A 110 -0.70 -5.41 -0.18
CA GLU A 110 -0.38 -6.84 -0.05
C GLU A 110 -0.79 -7.63 -1.30
N TYR A 111 -1.96 -7.33 -1.88
CA TYR A 111 -2.41 -7.94 -3.13
C TYR A 111 -1.46 -7.63 -4.29
N LEU A 112 -1.10 -6.36 -4.48
CA LEU A 112 -0.20 -5.93 -5.56
C LEU A 112 1.19 -6.56 -5.40
N THR A 113 1.72 -6.57 -4.17
CA THR A 113 3.01 -7.20 -3.85
C THR A 113 3.01 -8.71 -4.12
N ARG A 114 1.92 -9.41 -3.81
CA ARG A 114 1.80 -10.87 -4.07
C ARG A 114 1.65 -11.20 -5.56
N THR A 115 1.03 -10.30 -6.32
CA THR A 115 0.82 -10.45 -7.77
C THR A 115 2.16 -10.47 -8.50
N ASN A 116 3.06 -9.54 -8.16
CA ASN A 116 4.46 -9.50 -8.60
C ASN A 116 4.63 -9.51 -10.13
N THR A 117 3.83 -8.69 -10.81
CA THR A 117 3.95 -8.36 -12.24
C THR A 117 4.41 -6.91 -12.41
N SER A 118 4.88 -6.55 -13.61
CA SER A 118 5.30 -5.17 -13.91
C SER A 118 4.17 -4.16 -13.70
N GLU A 119 2.95 -4.54 -14.08
CA GLU A 119 1.74 -3.74 -13.89
C GLU A 119 1.42 -3.56 -12.41
N SER A 120 1.46 -4.63 -11.62
CA SER A 120 1.19 -4.57 -10.18
C SER A 120 2.20 -3.73 -9.41
N GLN A 121 3.46 -3.73 -9.85
CA GLN A 121 4.51 -2.92 -9.24
C GLN A 121 4.30 -1.43 -9.52
N LYS A 122 3.99 -1.07 -10.77
CA LYS A 122 3.65 0.31 -11.14
C LYS A 122 2.42 0.81 -10.38
N GLU A 123 1.39 -0.02 -10.29
CA GLU A 123 0.19 0.29 -9.52
C GLU A 123 0.52 0.46 -8.04
N LEU A 124 1.35 -0.41 -7.47
CA LEU A 124 1.78 -0.32 -6.07
C LEU A 124 2.47 1.02 -5.76
N ASP A 125 3.37 1.44 -6.63
CA ASP A 125 4.11 2.70 -6.44
C ASP A 125 3.16 3.92 -6.57
N SER A 126 2.24 3.90 -7.54
CA SER A 126 1.20 4.91 -7.70
C SER A 126 0.28 5.00 -6.47
N GLN A 127 -0.17 3.85 -5.97
CA GLN A 127 -1.09 3.76 -4.85
C GLN A 127 -0.40 4.16 -3.53
N LYS A 128 0.87 3.82 -3.33
CA LYS A 128 1.65 4.32 -2.18
C LYS A 128 1.75 5.85 -2.18
N ALA A 129 2.07 6.44 -3.33
CA ALA A 129 2.15 7.90 -3.45
C ALA A 129 0.79 8.58 -3.16
N THR A 130 -0.31 7.98 -3.61
CA THR A 130 -1.67 8.48 -3.35
C THR A 130 -2.04 8.33 -1.86
N PHE A 131 -1.71 7.19 -1.27
CA PHE A 131 -1.94 6.90 0.14
C PHE A 131 -1.19 7.86 1.07
N ASP A 132 0.07 8.17 0.77
CA ASP A 132 0.85 9.12 1.58
C ASP A 132 0.26 10.52 1.53
N LYS A 133 -0.17 11.00 0.35
CA LYS A 133 -0.93 12.26 0.23
C LYS A 133 -2.24 12.21 1.02
N GLY A 134 -2.95 11.08 0.96
CA GLY A 134 -4.18 10.87 1.71
C GLY A 134 -3.98 10.98 3.22
N LYS A 135 -2.91 10.37 3.75
CA LYS A 135 -2.52 10.51 5.16
C LYS A 135 -2.24 11.95 5.54
N ASP A 136 -1.52 12.70 4.71
CA ASP A 136 -1.20 14.10 4.98
C ASP A 136 -2.48 14.95 5.05
N ILE A 137 -3.43 14.72 4.14
CA ILE A 137 -4.74 15.37 4.16
C ILE A 137 -5.50 15.04 5.45
N ILE A 138 -5.59 13.76 5.83
CA ILE A 138 -6.26 13.34 7.07
C ILE A 138 -5.61 14.01 8.29
N GLN A 139 -4.27 14.08 8.35
CA GLN A 139 -3.57 14.77 9.43
C GLN A 139 -3.88 16.28 9.47
N ASN A 140 -3.94 16.93 8.32
CA ASN A 140 -4.34 18.33 8.22
C ASN A 140 -5.78 18.55 8.68
N LEU A 141 -6.71 17.66 8.34
CA LEU A 141 -8.09 17.70 8.82
C LEU A 141 -8.16 17.55 10.33
N ARG A 142 -7.41 16.60 10.92
CA ARG A 142 -7.31 16.46 12.38
C ARG A 142 -6.81 17.75 13.04
N LYS A 143 -5.84 18.44 12.42
CA LYS A 143 -5.37 19.74 12.91
C LYS A 143 -6.48 20.78 12.86
N ARG A 144 -7.17 20.94 11.73
CA ARG A 144 -8.28 21.89 11.58
C ARG A 144 -9.41 21.66 12.59
N ILE A 145 -9.76 20.40 12.88
CA ILE A 145 -10.77 20.08 13.91
C ILE A 145 -10.30 20.52 15.29
N ARG A 146 -9.02 20.30 15.64
CA ARG A 146 -8.45 20.77 16.91
C ARG A 146 -8.45 22.29 17.00
N ASP A 147 -8.07 22.97 15.93
CA ASP A 147 -8.04 24.44 15.86
C ASP A 147 -9.45 25.01 16.06
N SER A 148 -10.45 24.46 15.35
CA SER A 148 -11.87 24.82 15.54
C SER A 148 -12.34 24.62 16.99
N ARG A 149 -11.94 23.52 17.63
CA ARG A 149 -12.26 23.30 19.06
C ARG A 149 -11.66 24.36 19.98
N MET A 150 -10.42 24.80 19.69
CA MET A 150 -9.77 25.87 20.47
C MET A 150 -10.48 27.20 20.28
N GLU A 151 -10.83 27.56 19.05
CA GLU A 151 -11.57 28.79 18.72
C GLU A 151 -12.93 28.86 19.44
N ILE A 152 -13.67 27.74 19.49
CA ILE A 152 -14.93 27.65 20.23
C ILE A 152 -14.71 27.85 21.73
N THR A 153 -13.69 27.19 22.28
CA THR A 153 -13.37 27.27 23.72
C THR A 153 -12.97 28.69 24.12
N GLU A 154 -12.17 29.37 23.29
CA GLU A 154 -11.81 30.78 23.48
C GLU A 154 -13.01 31.70 23.38
N SER A 155 -13.88 31.48 22.40
CA SER A 155 -15.09 32.30 22.19
C SER A 155 -16.04 32.19 23.38
N VAL A 156 -16.24 30.98 23.91
CA VAL A 156 -17.01 30.72 25.12
C VAL A 156 -16.37 31.39 26.33
N SER A 157 -15.05 31.31 26.48
CA SER A 157 -14.31 31.92 27.59
C SER A 157 -14.42 33.45 27.58
N LYS A 158 -14.26 34.08 26.41
CA LYS A 158 -14.43 35.54 26.23
C LYS A 158 -15.86 35.99 26.56
N SER A 159 -16.86 35.23 26.13
CA SER A 159 -18.27 35.49 26.45
C SER A 159 -18.51 35.47 27.97
N LEU A 160 -17.98 34.46 28.66
CA LEU A 160 -18.13 34.30 30.11
C LEU A 160 -17.44 35.44 30.89
N GLN A 161 -16.28 35.90 30.43
CA GLN A 161 -15.56 37.01 31.04
C GLN A 161 -16.30 38.34 30.86
N GLY A 162 -16.92 38.57 29.69
CA GLY A 162 -17.75 39.75 29.44
C GLY A 162 -19.03 39.81 30.28
N THR A 163 -19.66 38.65 30.55
CA THR A 163 -20.84 38.57 31.42
C THR A 163 -20.50 38.81 32.89
N MET A 164 -19.37 38.27 33.37
CA MET A 164 -18.91 38.53 34.74
C MET A 164 -18.52 40.01 34.93
N SER A 165 -17.83 40.62 33.94
CA SER A 165 -17.39 42.02 34.02
C SER A 165 -18.54 43.03 34.04
N SER A 166 -19.64 42.76 33.31
CA SER A 166 -20.84 43.60 33.30
C SER A 166 -21.69 43.42 34.57
N SER A 167 -21.76 42.20 35.12
CA SER A 167 -22.49 41.93 36.37
C SER A 167 -21.86 42.63 37.58
N VAL A 168 -20.53 42.59 37.74
CA VAL A 168 -19.83 43.28 38.86
C VAL A 168 -19.95 44.80 38.73
N SER A 169 -19.87 45.34 37.52
CA SER A 169 -20.06 46.78 37.27
C SER A 169 -21.47 47.23 37.66
N SER A 170 -22.50 46.43 37.36
CA SER A 170 -23.89 46.75 37.73
C SER A 170 -24.15 46.75 39.24
N MET A 171 -23.48 45.87 40.01
CA MET A 171 -23.61 45.85 41.48
C MET A 171 -22.92 47.04 42.15
N LEU A 172 -21.77 47.48 41.62
CA LEU A 172 -21.05 48.63 42.15
C LEU A 172 -21.80 49.95 41.92
N PHE A 173 -22.45 50.12 40.77
CA PHE A 173 -23.27 51.30 40.49
C PHE A 173 -24.54 51.34 41.36
N LYS A 174 -25.19 50.20 41.62
CA LYS A 174 -26.41 50.17 42.43
C LYS A 174 -26.15 50.53 43.91
N LYS A 175 -25.00 50.15 44.45
CA LYS A 175 -24.60 50.49 45.83
C LYS A 175 -24.29 51.98 46.03
N HIS A 176 -23.99 52.72 44.96
CA HIS A 176 -23.65 54.14 45.05
C HIS A 176 -24.86 55.09 44.89
N MET A 177 -26.03 54.57 44.52
CA MET A 177 -27.29 55.33 44.42
C MET A 177 -28.19 55.18 45.65
N GLU A 178 -27.88 54.28 46.59
CA GLU A 178 -28.66 54.05 47.82
C GLU A 178 -28.02 54.71 49.08
N ALA A 179 -27.06 55.62 48.91
CA ALA A 179 -26.45 56.43 49.97
C ALA A 179 -26.70 57.92 49.72
#